data_AF-A0A7C6Y4M0-F1
#
_entry.id   AF-A0A7C6Y4M0-F1
#
_cell.length_a   1.000
_cell.length_b   1.000
_cell.length_c   1.000
_cell.angle_alpha   90.00
_cell.angle_beta   90.00
_cell.angle_gamma   90.00
#
_symmetry.space_group_name_H-M   'P 1'
#
loop_
_entity.id
_entity.type
_entity.pdbx_description
1 polymer ?
#
loop_
_entity_poly.entity_id
_entity_poly.type
_entity_poly.pdbx_seq_one_letter_code
_entity_poly.pdbx_strand_id
1 'polypeptide(L)' 'MKRLAPFAILAGLASLVGIVVISAKSEAISDFAQTYGFVLLGYFGIISFSWGWLKIFSKK' A
#
# COMPACT_ATOMS: atom_id res chain seq x y z
N MET A 1 6.76 -18.01 -7.63
CA MET A 1 6.19 -16.84 -6.91
C MET A 1 7.18 -15.69 -6.64
N LYS A 2 8.51 -15.90 -6.54
CA LYS A 2 9.47 -14.80 -6.30
C LYS A 2 9.42 -13.69 -7.36
N ARG A 3 9.02 -13.99 -8.60
CA ARG A 3 8.82 -13.01 -9.68
C ARG A 3 7.67 -12.03 -9.43
N LEU A 4 6.69 -12.39 -8.61
CA LEU A 4 5.57 -11.51 -8.24
C LEU A 4 5.91 -10.60 -7.06
N ALA A 5 6.98 -10.92 -6.33
CA ALA A 5 7.34 -10.21 -5.12
C ALA A 5 7.78 -8.74 -5.37
N PRO A 6 8.54 -8.42 -6.44
CA PRO A 6 8.81 -7.03 -6.81
C PRO A 6 7.52 -6.24 -7.11
N PHE A 7 6.56 -6.84 -7.82
CA PHE A 7 5.28 -6.18 -8.12
C PHE A 7 4.47 -5.90 -6.86
N ALA A 8 4.48 -6.81 -5.88
CA ALA A 8 3.82 -6.57 -4.59
C ALA A 8 4.49 -5.47 -3.76
N ILE A 9 5.82 -5.37 -3.80
CA ILE A 9 6.57 -4.26 -3.18
C ILE A 9 6.20 -2.93 -3.86
N LEU A 10 6.19 -2.90 -5.19
CA LEU A 10 5.80 -1.71 -5.95
C LEU A 10 4.35 -1.29 -5.67
N ALA A 11 3.42 -2.25 -5.57
CA ALA A 11 2.04 -1.98 -5.19
C ALA A 11 1.94 -1.43 -3.75
N GLY A 12 2.75 -1.95 -2.82
CA GLY A 12 2.86 -1.43 -1.46
C GLY A 12 3.34 0.02 -1.43
N LEU A 13 4.40 0.33 -2.17
CA LEU A 13 4.94 1.68 -2.31
C LEU A 13 3.95 2.64 -2.99
N ALA A 14 3.26 2.19 -4.04
CA ALA A 14 2.22 2.98 -4.69
C ALA A 14 1.06 3.28 -3.74
N SER A 15 0.71 2.35 -2.84
CA SER A 15 -0.33 2.57 -1.83
C SER A 15 0.09 3.63 -0.81
N LEU A 16 1.36 3.64 -0.41
CA LEU A 16 1.95 4.71 0.41
C LEU A 16 1.84 6.08 -0.26
N VAL A 17 2.16 6.17 -1.56
CA VAL A 17 1.96 7.41 -2.33
C VAL A 17 0.48 7.80 -2.35
N GLY A 18 -0.43 6.84 -2.54
CA GLY A 18 -1.87 7.07 -2.48
C GLY A 18 -2.33 7.66 -1.15
N ILE A 19 -1.82 7.15 -0.02
CA ILE A 19 -2.11 7.68 1.32
C ILE A 19 -1.64 9.12 1.45
N VAL A 20 -0.42 9.44 0.97
CA VAL A 20 0.10 10.81 0.98
C VAL A 20 -0.80 11.75 0.16
N VAL A 21 -1.26 11.31 -1.01
CA VAL A 21 -2.17 12.11 -1.85
C VAL A 21 -3.53 12.33 -1.18
N ILE A 22 -4.11 11.29 -0.57
CA ILE A 22 -5.38 11.42 0.18
C ILE A 22 -5.20 12.37 1.36
N SER A 23 -4.08 12.28 2.07
CA SER A 23 -3.73 13.19 3.17
C SER A 23 -3.65 14.64 2.70
N ALA A 24 -2.93 14.87 1.60
CA ALA A 24 -2.69 16.20 1.03
C ALA A 24 -3.97 16.85 0.47
N LYS A 25 -4.97 16.05 0.08
CA LYS A 25 -6.25 16.52 -0.47
C LYS A 25 -7.42 16.28 0.48
N SER A 26 -7.16 16.01 1.76
CA SER A 26 -8.19 15.62 2.73
C SER A 26 -9.34 16.62 2.84
N GLU A 27 -9.06 17.92 2.78
CA GLU A 27 -10.10 18.98 2.83
C GLU A 27 -11.09 18.96 1.65
N ALA A 28 -10.71 18.37 0.52
CA ALA A 28 -11.51 18.33 -0.70
C ALA A 28 -12.17 16.96 -0.95
N ILE A 29 -11.94 15.97 -0.09
CA ILE A 29 -12.43 14.61 -0.22
C ILE A 29 -13.51 14.36 0.84
N SER A 30 -14.53 13.57 0.52
CA SER A 30 -15.56 13.22 1.50
C SER A 30 -14.99 12.39 2.66
N ASP A 31 -15.50 12.61 3.88
CA ASP A 31 -15.05 11.92 5.10
C ASP A 31 -15.06 10.38 4.94
N PHE A 32 -16.04 9.86 4.19
CA PHE A 32 -16.13 8.44 3.87
C PHE A 32 -14.96 7.99 2.99
N ALA A 33 -14.70 8.68 1.88
CA ALA A 33 -13.62 8.32 0.97
C ALA A 33 -12.24 8.50 1.61
N GLN A 34 -12.06 9.51 2.47
CA GLN A 34 -10.84 9.68 3.25
C GLN A 34 -10.65 8.51 4.21
N THR A 35 -11.66 8.19 5.03
CA THR A 35 -11.56 7.15 6.05
C THR A 35 -11.33 5.77 5.44
N TYR A 36 -12.20 5.35 4.52
CA TYR A 36 -12.08 4.03 3.89
C TYR A 36 -10.87 3.97 2.94
N GLY A 37 -10.55 5.06 2.24
CA GLY A 37 -9.36 5.16 1.40
C GLY A 37 -8.09 4.97 2.21
N PHE A 38 -7.96 5.64 3.35
CA PHE A 38 -6.82 5.48 4.26
C PHE A 38 -6.71 4.06 4.79
N VAL A 39 -7.81 3.50 5.29
CA VAL A 39 -7.82 2.16 5.89
C VAL A 39 -7.46 1.11 4.85
N LEU A 40 -8.13 1.14 3.69
CA LEU A 40 -7.92 0.14 2.63
C LEU A 40 -6.52 0.25 2.03
N LEU A 41 -6.05 1.46 1.67
CA LEU A 41 -4.70 1.64 1.12
C LEU A 41 -3.62 1.35 2.16
N GLY A 42 -3.85 1.71 3.42
CA GLY A 42 -2.94 1.43 4.53
C GLY A 42 -2.71 -0.06 4.71
N TYR A 43 -3.78 -0.81 4.96
CA TYR A 43 -3.67 -2.25 5.16
C TYR A 43 -3.18 -2.98 3.90
N PHE A 44 -3.72 -2.64 2.73
CA PHE A 44 -3.27 -3.24 1.47
C PHE A 44 -1.80 -2.96 1.19
N GLY A 45 -1.35 -1.72 1.45
CA GLY A 45 0.03 -1.29 1.24
C GLY A 45 1.00 -2.07 2.13
N ILE A 46 0.71 -2.16 3.43
CA ILE A 46 1.52 -2.89 4.41
C ILE A 46 1.56 -4.37 4.06
N ILE A 47 0.41 -5.01 3.82
CA ILE A 47 0.32 -6.44 3.52
C ILE A 47 1.11 -6.77 2.25
N SER A 48 0.92 -6.00 1.18
CA SER A 48 1.58 -6.22 -0.10
C SER A 48 3.09 -6.03 -0.01
N PHE A 49 3.53 -4.97 0.68
CA PHE A 49 4.94 -4.70 0.91
C PHE A 49 5.60 -5.81 1.75
N SER A 50 5.00 -6.15 2.91
CA SER A 50 5.52 -7.18 3.81
C SER A 50 5.57 -8.55 3.13
N TRP A 51 4.53 -8.94 2.40
CA TRP A 51 4.52 -10.20 1.67
C TRP A 51 5.59 -10.23 0.58
N GLY A 52 5.70 -9.17 -0.22
CA GLY A 52 6.72 -9.07 -1.26
C GLY A 52 8.14 -9.11 -0.67
N TRP A 53 8.38 -8.36 0.40
CA TRP A 53 9.66 -8.32 1.10
C TRP A 53 10.05 -9.71 1.65
N LEU A 54 9.14 -10.34 2.40
CA LEU A 54 9.34 -11.70 2.92
C LEU A 54 9.60 -12.68 1.78
N LYS A 55 8.94 -12.56 0.63
CA LYS A 55 9.13 -13.51 -0.46
C LYS A 55 10.45 -13.35 -1.22
N ILE A 56 11.02 -12.14 -1.27
CA ILE A 56 12.35 -11.88 -1.84
C ILE A 56 13.43 -12.36 -0.88
N PHE A 57 13.34 -11.96 0.39
CA PHE A 57 14.42 -12.11 1.36
C PHE A 57 14.31 -13.32 2.28
N SER A 58 13.20 -14.08 2.23
CA SER A 58 13.14 -15.40 2.85
C SER A 58 14.19 -16.30 2.21
N LYS A 59 15.28 -16.52 2.96
CA LYS A 59 16.22 -17.62 2.73
C LYS A 59 15.41 -18.91 2.84
N LYS A 60 15.65 -19.80 1.88
CA LYS A 60 14.99 -21.10 1.80
C LYS A 60 15.43 -21.96 2.99
#